data_AF-A0A2V6B966-F1
#
_entry.id   AF-A0A2V6B966-F1
#
_cell.length_a   1.000
_cell.length_b   1.000
_cell.length_c   1.000
_cell.angle_alpha   90.00
_cell.angle_beta   90.00
_cell.angle_gamma   90.00
#
_symmetry.space_group_name_H-M   'P 1'
#
loop_
_entity.id
_entity.type
_entity.pdbx_description
1 polymer ?
#
loop_
_entity_poly.entity_id
_entity_poly.type
_entity_poly.pdbx_seq_one_letter_code
_entity_poly.pdbx_strand_id
1 'polypeptide(L)' 'MGAQKISATGKVYNLNKLSDFSGTYHGVSRGLTLIEGKMHAKLTNQNGVTMYLAAETEGLASSMGAQAFEVNLTN' A
#
# COMPACT_ATOMS: atom_id res chain seq x y z
N MET A 1 -14.77 -14.03 11.47
CA MET A 1 -14.11 -13.39 10.32
C MET A 1 -13.34 -12.19 10.86
N GLY A 2 -12.02 -12.32 11.02
CA GLY A 2 -11.20 -11.29 11.67
C GLY A 2 -10.84 -10.18 10.69
N ALA A 3 -11.35 -8.97 10.91
CA ALA A 3 -10.83 -7.79 10.24
C ALA A 3 -9.46 -7.46 10.87
N GLN A 4 -8.37 -7.73 10.15
CA GLN A 4 -7.04 -7.33 10.59
C GLN A 4 -6.88 -5.84 10.29
N LYS A 5 -6.77 -5.01 11.34
CA LYS A 5 -6.43 -3.59 11.18
C LYS A 5 -4.92 -3.46 11.14
N ILE A 6 -4.40 -2.89 10.06
CA ILE A 6 -2.97 -2.64 9.86
C ILE A 6 -2.78 -1.14 9.71
N SER A 7 -1.79 -0.60 10.43
CA SER A 7 -1.38 0.79 10.27
C SER A 7 -0.05 0.83 9.54
N ALA A 8 0.01 1.60 8.47
CA ALA A 8 1.22 1.80 7.67
C ALA A 8 1.39 3.29 7.38
N THR A 9 2.63 3.71 7.20
CA THR A 9 2.98 5.07 6.77
C THR A 9 3.77 5.00 5.48
N GLY A 10 3.69 6.02 4.64
CA GLY A 10 4.31 5.90 3.33
C GLY A 10 4.40 7.20 2.56
N LYS A 11 5.03 7.10 1.38
CA LYS A 11 5.15 8.21 0.43
C LYS A 11 4.37 7.88 -0.83
N VAL A 12 3.75 8.90 -1.40
CA VAL A 12 2.99 8.83 -2.65
C VAL A 12 3.77 9.55 -3.74
N TYR A 13 3.89 8.91 -4.90
CA TYR A 13 4.60 9.44 -6.07
C TYR A 13 3.69 9.42 -7.30
N ASN A 14 4.05 10.24 -8.30
CA ASN A 14 3.32 10.40 -9.55
C ASN A 14 1.87 10.89 -9.37
N LEU A 15 1.57 11.52 -8.23
CA LEU A 15 0.27 12.13 -7.97
C LEU A 15 0.22 13.53 -8.56
N ASN A 16 -0.44 13.69 -9.70
CA ASN A 16 -0.57 14.98 -10.37
C ASN A 16 -1.84 15.73 -9.95
N LYS A 17 -2.92 14.99 -9.68
CA LYS A 17 -4.18 15.54 -9.17
C LYS A 17 -4.63 14.71 -7.96
N LEU A 18 -5.22 15.36 -6.97
CA LEU A 18 -5.71 14.66 -5.77
C LEU A 18 -6.75 13.58 -6.11
N SER A 19 -7.56 13.80 -7.15
CA SER A 19 -8.53 12.82 -7.67
C SER A 19 -7.90 11.51 -8.15
N ASP A 20 -6.62 11.54 -8.55
CA ASP A 20 -5.94 10.36 -9.08
C ASP A 20 -5.51 9.39 -7.95
N PHE A 21 -5.55 9.86 -6.70
CA PHE A 21 -5.13 9.09 -5.52
C PHE A 21 -6.07 7.90 -5.25
N SER A 22 -7.38 8.15 -5.18
CA SER A 22 -8.35 7.11 -4.86
C SER A 22 -8.47 6.09 -6.00
N GLY A 23 -8.63 4.81 -5.65
CA GLY A 23 -8.77 3.73 -6.62
C GLY A 23 -8.18 2.41 -6.15
N THR A 24 -8.00 1.50 -7.10
CA THR A 24 -7.54 0.14 -6.84
C THR A 24 -6.02 0.05 -7.01
N TYR A 25 -5.32 -0.22 -5.92
CA TYR A 25 -3.88 -0.39 -5.88
C TYR A 25 -3.49 -1.86 -5.93
N HIS A 26 -2.56 -2.20 -6.80
CA HIS A 26 -2.02 -3.56 -6.89
C HIS A 26 -0.62 -3.61 -6.29
N GLY A 27 -0.42 -4.55 -5.37
CA GLY A 27 0.90 -4.87 -4.85
C GLY A 27 1.67 -5.73 -5.85
N VAL A 28 2.92 -5.35 -6.12
CA VAL A 28 3.83 -6.21 -6.86
C VAL A 28 4.56 -7.07 -5.83
N SER A 29 4.47 -8.39 -5.93
CA SER A 29 5.10 -9.34 -4.99
C SER A 29 6.62 -9.15 -4.85
N ARG A 30 7.28 -8.63 -5.90
CA ARG A 30 8.70 -8.22 -5.87
C ARG A 30 8.98 -6.88 -5.17
N GLY A 31 7.94 -6.14 -4.77
CA GLY A 31 8.03 -4.85 -4.09
C GLY A 31 8.02 -4.94 -2.57
N LEU A 32 8.02 -6.15 -2.02
CA LEU A 32 8.10 -6.41 -0.59
C LEU A 32 9.56 -6.51 -0.13
N THR A 33 9.96 -5.70 0.85
CA THR A 33 11.32 -5.73 1.42
C THR A 33 11.27 -5.52 2.94
N LEU A 34 12.19 -6.13 3.68
CA LEU A 34 12.35 -5.93 5.12
C LEU A 34 13.60 -5.07 5.36
N ILE A 35 13.40 -3.87 5.91
CA ILE A 35 14.47 -2.89 6.16
C ILE A 35 14.25 -2.33 7.56
N GLU A 36 15.28 -2.33 8.40
CA GLU A 36 15.21 -1.80 9.78
C GLU A 36 14.05 -2.37 10.62
N GLY A 37 13.71 -3.64 10.41
CA GLY A 37 12.60 -4.31 11.12
C GLY A 37 11.20 -3.90 10.64
N LYS A 38 11.08 -3.09 9.58
CA LYS A 38 9.81 -2.71 8.96
C LYS A 38 9.63 -3.40 7.61
N MET A 39 8.42 -3.85 7.34
CA MET A 39 8.05 -4.31 6.00
C MET A 39 7.72 -3.11 5.14
N HIS A 40 8.27 -3.09 3.93
CA HIS A 40 8.02 -2.09 2.92
C HIS A 40 7.30 -2.70 1.73
N ALA A 41 6.41 -1.92 1.14
CA ALA A 41 5.51 -2.34 0.08
C ALA A 41 5.43 -1.29 -1.03
N LYS A 42 5.54 -1.73 -2.28
CA LYS A 42 5.21 -0.89 -3.43
C LYS A 42 3.86 -1.27 -4.01
N LEU A 43 2.97 -0.29 -4.09
CA LEU A 43 1.64 -0.40 -4.68
C LEU A 43 1.48 0.59 -5.83
N THR A 44 0.78 0.22 -6.88
CA THR A 44 0.47 1.13 -8.01
C THR A 44 -1.00 1.00 -8.40
N ASN A 45 -1.67 2.12 -8.67
CA ASN A 45 -3.05 2.13 -9.16
C ASN A 45 -3.15 2.29 -10.68
N GLN A 46 -4.38 2.21 -11.21
CA GLN A 46 -4.68 2.37 -12.62
C GLN A 46 -4.34 3.76 -13.19
N ASN A 47 -4.23 4.79 -12.34
CA ASN A 47 -3.85 6.15 -12.73
C ASN A 47 -2.32 6.35 -12.75
N GLY A 48 -1.53 5.31 -12.47
CA GLY A 48 -0.07 5.38 -12.41
C GLY A 48 0.49 5.94 -11.09
N VAL A 49 -0.38 6.25 -10.12
CA VAL A 49 0.04 6.69 -8.79
C VAL A 49 0.70 5.52 -8.07
N THR A 50 1.85 5.79 -7.45
CA THR A 50 2.63 4.77 -6.74
C THR A 50 2.74 5.11 -5.26
N MET A 51 2.36 4.17 -4.40
CA MET A 51 2.56 4.27 -2.94
C MET A 51 3.69 3.34 -2.48
N TYR A 52 4.57 3.89 -1.66
CA TYR A 52 5.55 3.10 -0.90
C TYR A 52 5.15 3.14 0.57
N LEU A 53 4.61 2.03 1.08
CA LEU A 53 4.16 1.89 2.46
C LEU A 53 5.23 1.18 3.30
N ALA A 54 5.28 1.49 4.59
CA ALA A 54 6.11 0.88 5.61
C ALA A 54 5.25 0.58 6.85
N ALA A 55 5.34 -0.63 7.38
CA ALA A 55 4.60 -1.05 8.57
C ALA A 55 5.41 -2.08 9.39
N GLU A 56 4.95 -2.32 10.63
CA GLU A 56 5.48 -3.38 11.47
C GLU A 56 5.06 -4.77 10.96
N THR A 57 5.92 -5.75 11.20
CA THR A 57 6.39 -6.72 10.20
C THR A 57 5.34 -7.71 9.69
N GLU A 58 4.39 -8.16 10.50
CA GLU A 58 3.53 -9.29 10.11
C GLU A 58 2.25 -8.85 9.40
N GLY A 59 1.68 -7.71 9.79
CA GLY A 59 0.40 -7.24 9.27
C GLY A 59 0.45 -6.92 7.78
N LEU A 60 1.45 -6.13 7.36
CA LEU A 60 1.58 -5.72 5.96
C LEU A 60 1.94 -6.89 5.04
N ALA A 61 2.79 -7.82 5.48
CA ALA A 61 3.09 -9.02 4.71
C ALA A 61 1.84 -9.90 4.50
N SER A 62 1.05 -10.10 5.57
CA SER A 62 -0.19 -10.87 5.50
C SER A 62 -1.24 -10.21 4.60
N SER A 63 -1.39 -8.88 4.64
CA SER A 63 -2.37 -8.19 3.79
C SER A 63 -1.97 -8.15 2.33
N MET A 64 -0.66 -8.06 2.04
CA MET A 64 -0.15 -8.06 0.67
C MET A 64 -0.18 -9.42 -0.03
N GLY A 65 -0.49 -10.49 0.69
CA GLY A 65 -0.93 -11.74 0.08
C GLY A 65 -2.25 -11.61 -0.70
N ALA A 66 -3.05 -10.57 -0.44
CA ALA A 66 -4.30 -10.30 -1.12
C ALA A 66 -4.10 -9.47 -2.40
N GLN A 67 -4.70 -9.93 -3.49
CA GLN A 67 -4.74 -9.24 -4.77
C GLN A 67 -5.64 -8.00 -4.67
N ALA A 68 -5.04 -6.84 -4.90
CA ALA A 68 -5.66 -5.51 -4.99
C ALA A 68 -6.21 -4.90 -3.68
N PHE A 69 -5.99 -3.60 -3.49
CA PHE A 69 -6.46 -2.81 -2.36
C PHE A 69 -7.31 -1.65 -2.87
N GLU A 70 -8.53 -1.51 -2.37
CA GLU A 70 -9.31 -0.29 -2.57
C GLU A 70 -8.82 0.78 -1.58
N VAL A 71 -8.43 1.93 -2.10
CA VAL A 71 -7.87 3.05 -1.33
C VAL A 71 -8.71 4.29 -1.58
N ASN A 72 -9.14 4.92 -0.49
CA ASN A 72 -9.95 6.13 -0.51
C ASN A 72 -9.35 7.17 0.44
N LEU A 73 -9.39 8.43 0.02
CA LEU A 73 -9.09 9.55 0.90
C LEU A 73 -10.32 9.84 1.78
N THR A 74 -10.12 9.87 3.10
CA THR A 74 -11.15 10.29 4.06
C THR A 74 -10.89 11.73 4.48
N ASN A 75 -11.95 12.54 4.54
CA ASN A 75 -11.90 13.94 4.96
C ASN A 75 -12.17 14.08 6.46
#